data_AF-A0AAW5HVG0-F1
#
_entry.id   AF-A0AAW5HVG0-F1
#
_cell.length_a   1.000
_cell.length_b   1.000
_cell.length_c   1.000
_cell.angle_alpha   90.00
_cell.angle_beta   90.00
_cell.angle_gamma   90.00
#
_symmetry.space_group_name_H-M   'P 1'
#
loop_
_entity.id
_entity.type
_entity.pdbx_description
1 polymer ?
#
loop_
_entity_poly.entity_id
_entity_poly.type
_entity_poly.pdbx_seq_one_letter_code
_entity_poly.pdbx_strand_id
1 'polypeptide(L)'
;MAEFSKPAPALKNSDEFSGQQLPNAVSYQPAVGFEPIGTLATPLETDVRPLAPGETTTINGFTFENQGAKVTVTRGIHTFTMTDGQFTASTPPLADATKPAGKNASEGSYCGSLEHGYRIIALEDGTDCPAALATFEDYLSGSPKGGSPQGQAQFYTAPDTGWGCARGFRFPWEENIGANMKPTCSPKNGAGGSAAALRKEDVR
;
A
#
# COMPACT_ATOMS: atom_id res chain seq x y z
N MET A 1 -35.46 10.90 10.98
CA MET A 1 -34.32 11.81 10.71
C MET A 1 -33.18 11.32 11.57
N ALA A 2 -32.25 10.56 10.98
CA ALA A 2 -31.06 10.12 11.71
C ALA A 2 -30.09 11.29 11.69
N GLU A 3 -30.01 12.02 12.79
CA GLU A 3 -28.86 12.87 13.06
C GLU A 3 -27.62 11.96 13.04
N PHE A 4 -26.58 12.38 12.33
CA PHE A 4 -25.23 11.86 12.50
C PHE A 4 -24.71 12.31 13.89
N SER A 5 -25.39 11.85 14.94
CA SER A 5 -25.27 12.28 16.33
C SER A 5 -24.50 11.23 17.11
N LYS A 6 -23.27 11.03 16.69
CA LYS A 6 -22.15 10.90 17.62
C LYS A 6 -20.89 11.25 16.83
N PRO A 7 -20.26 12.40 17.11
CA PRO A 7 -18.84 12.53 16.83
C PRO A 7 -18.16 11.26 17.37
N ALA A 8 -17.18 10.73 16.64
CA ALA A 8 -16.28 9.75 17.23
C ALA A 8 -15.86 10.28 18.62
N PRO A 9 -15.84 9.44 19.67
CA PRO A 9 -15.41 9.90 20.98
C PRO A 9 -14.09 10.64 20.82
N ALA A 10 -14.01 11.87 21.36
CA ALA A 10 -12.78 12.64 21.34
C ALA A 10 -11.66 11.75 21.89
N LEU A 11 -10.58 11.61 21.11
CA LEU A 11 -9.42 10.84 21.52
C LEU A 11 -8.88 11.46 22.81
N LYS A 12 -9.17 10.81 23.95
CA LYS A 12 -8.42 11.06 25.17
C LYS A 12 -7.04 10.44 24.98
N ASN A 13 -6.03 11.13 25.51
CA ASN A 13 -4.61 10.79 25.37
C ASN A 13 -4.34 9.28 25.43
N SER A 14 -3.37 8.89 24.61
CA SER A 14 -2.90 7.58 24.13
C SER A 14 -2.74 6.41 25.11
N ASP A 15 -3.16 6.51 26.37
CA ASP A 15 -2.68 5.61 27.42
C ASP A 15 -3.70 4.56 27.89
N GLU A 16 -4.95 4.58 27.38
CA GLU A 16 -6.03 3.69 27.89
C GLU A 16 -6.64 2.68 26.89
N PHE A 17 -6.26 2.68 25.60
CA PHE A 17 -6.86 1.76 24.63
C PHE A 17 -5.92 0.63 24.22
N SER A 18 -5.56 -0.24 25.17
CA SER A 18 -4.94 -1.53 24.87
C SER A 18 -6.02 -2.55 24.49
N GLY A 19 -6.18 -2.80 23.19
CA GLY A 19 -6.88 -3.99 22.69
C GLY A 19 -8.30 -3.83 22.16
N GLN A 20 -8.81 -2.61 21.94
CA GLN A 20 -10.05 -2.40 21.18
C GLN A 20 -9.75 -1.84 19.78
N GLN A 21 -10.18 -2.57 18.75
CA GLN A 21 -10.21 -2.07 17.37
C GLN A 21 -11.07 -0.79 17.33
N LEU A 22 -10.49 0.32 16.87
CA LEU A 22 -11.27 1.53 16.61
C LEU A 22 -11.95 1.35 15.25
N PRO A 23 -13.29 1.24 15.18
CA PRO A 23 -14.00 0.90 13.94
C PRO A 23 -13.90 1.98 12.85
N ASN A 24 -13.34 3.14 13.17
CA ASN A 24 -13.27 4.33 12.33
C ASN A 24 -11.84 4.80 12.01
N ALA A 25 -10.80 4.02 12.32
CA ALA A 25 -9.43 4.32 11.93
C ALA A 25 -8.95 3.27 10.92
N VAL A 26 -8.53 3.72 9.73
CA VAL A 26 -8.01 2.84 8.67
C VAL A 26 -6.62 3.28 8.24
N SER A 27 -5.73 2.32 8.06
CA SER A 27 -4.40 2.49 7.46
C SER A 27 -4.51 2.09 5.99
N TYR A 28 -3.67 2.68 5.16
CA TYR A 28 -3.57 2.31 3.76
C TYR A 28 -2.15 1.86 3.43
N GLN A 29 -2.05 0.75 2.74
CA GLN A 29 -0.81 0.21 2.20
C GLN A 29 -1.02 -0.19 0.73
N PRO A 30 -0.20 0.27 -0.22
CA PRO A 30 -0.36 -0.06 -1.65
C PRO A 30 -0.52 -1.56 -1.94
N ALA A 31 0.21 -2.40 -1.22
CA ALA A 31 0.19 -3.84 -1.44
C ALA A 31 -0.91 -4.63 -0.71
N VAL A 32 -1.61 -4.00 0.22
CA VAL A 32 -2.60 -4.67 1.10
C VAL A 32 -3.98 -4.03 0.94
N GLY A 33 -4.03 -2.74 0.61
CA GLY A 33 -5.22 -1.93 0.60
C GLY A 33 -5.48 -1.25 1.94
N PHE A 34 -6.75 -1.06 2.26
CA PHE A 34 -7.17 -0.45 3.52
C PHE A 34 -7.35 -1.50 4.60
N GLU A 35 -6.77 -1.27 5.78
CA GLU A 35 -6.90 -2.13 6.94
C GLU A 35 -7.37 -1.36 8.19
N PRO A 36 -8.16 -1.96 9.09
CA PRO A 36 -8.52 -1.34 10.36
C PRO A 36 -7.28 -1.15 11.25
N ILE A 37 -7.11 0.03 11.85
CA ILE A 37 -6.02 0.31 12.78
C ILE A 37 -6.42 -0.13 14.19
N GLY A 38 -5.64 -1.06 14.77
CA GLY A 38 -5.77 -1.46 16.17
C GLY A 38 -5.11 -0.51 17.17
N THR A 39 -4.21 0.38 16.72
CA THR A 39 -3.44 1.32 17.56
C THR A 39 -3.04 2.56 16.74
N LEU A 40 -3.49 3.74 17.14
CA LEU A 40 -3.16 5.00 16.47
C LEU A 40 -1.71 5.41 16.78
N ALA A 41 -0.82 5.33 15.79
CA ALA A 41 0.50 5.98 15.85
C ALA A 41 0.66 7.10 14.81
N THR A 42 -0.38 7.41 14.04
CA THR A 42 -0.32 8.43 12.99
C THR A 42 -1.44 9.46 13.19
N PRO A 43 -1.13 10.76 13.37
CA PRO A 43 -2.14 11.79 13.41
C PRO A 43 -2.88 11.85 12.07
N LEU A 44 -4.21 11.73 12.09
CA LEU A 44 -5.04 12.10 10.94
C LEU A 44 -5.05 13.63 10.83
N GLU A 45 -4.93 14.18 9.62
CA GLU A 45 -5.08 15.62 9.39
C GLU A 45 -6.45 16.07 9.92
N THR A 46 -6.46 16.99 10.89
CA THR A 46 -7.65 17.33 11.69
C THR A 46 -8.54 18.43 11.09
N ASP A 47 -8.22 18.97 9.92
CA ASP A 47 -8.95 20.11 9.32
C ASP A 47 -9.67 19.75 8.02
N VAL A 48 -10.42 18.63 8.03
CA VAL A 48 -11.24 18.23 6.88
C VAL A 48 -12.70 18.60 7.12
N ARG A 49 -13.25 19.49 6.27
CA ARG A 49 -14.68 19.80 6.28
C ARG A 49 -15.51 18.53 6.01
N PRO A 50 -16.59 18.27 6.77
CA PRO A 50 -17.52 17.19 6.45
C PRO A 50 -18.07 17.32 5.02
N LEU A 51 -18.17 16.20 4.31
CA LEU A 51 -18.79 16.12 2.99
C LEU A 51 -20.31 16.03 3.12
N ALA A 52 -21.06 16.81 2.33
CA ALA A 52 -22.50 16.61 2.16
C ALA A 52 -22.79 15.37 1.27
N PRO A 53 -23.99 14.77 1.33
CA PRO A 53 -24.35 13.67 0.43
C PRO A 53 -24.22 14.09 -1.04
N GLY A 54 -23.53 13.28 -1.83
CA GLY A 54 -23.17 13.54 -3.23
C GLY A 54 -21.86 14.31 -3.41
N GLU A 55 -21.23 14.81 -2.33
CA GLU A 55 -19.94 15.49 -2.44
C GLU A 55 -18.77 14.51 -2.46
N THR A 56 -17.73 14.91 -3.20
CA THR A 56 -16.45 14.20 -3.29
C THR A 56 -15.32 15.18 -2.98
N THR A 57 -14.27 14.73 -2.30
CA THR A 57 -13.00 15.47 -2.15
C THR A 57 -11.80 14.56 -2.32
N THR A 58 -10.63 15.14 -2.60
CA THR A 58 -9.36 14.39 -2.67
C THR A 58 -8.32 15.04 -1.75
N ILE A 59 -7.72 14.24 -0.87
CA ILE A 59 -6.71 14.68 0.10
C ILE A 59 -5.56 13.67 0.04
N ASN A 60 -4.34 14.14 -0.23
CA ASN A 60 -3.13 13.30 -0.26
C ASN A 60 -3.29 12.00 -1.11
N GLY A 61 -3.97 12.09 -2.25
CA GLY A 61 -4.21 10.95 -3.16
C GLY A 61 -5.38 10.03 -2.76
N PHE A 62 -6.07 10.31 -1.64
CA PHE A 62 -7.28 9.62 -1.24
C PHE A 62 -8.51 10.40 -1.71
N THR A 63 -9.38 9.74 -2.45
CA THR A 63 -10.68 10.26 -2.85
C THR A 63 -11.74 9.80 -1.86
N PHE A 64 -12.45 10.74 -1.26
CA PHE A 64 -13.54 10.50 -0.33
C PHE A 64 -14.85 10.90 -1.01
N GLU A 65 -15.84 10.01 -1.01
CA GLU A 65 -17.16 10.25 -1.56
C GLU A 65 -18.21 9.93 -0.49
N ASN A 66 -19.11 10.89 -0.23
CA ASN A 66 -20.25 10.67 0.65
C ASN A 66 -21.51 10.35 -0.17
N GLN A 67 -22.06 9.15 -0.03
CA GLN A 67 -23.28 8.68 -0.68
C GLN A 67 -24.47 8.62 0.30
N GLY A 68 -24.46 9.45 1.35
CA GLY A 68 -25.48 9.50 2.40
C GLY A 68 -25.15 8.57 3.56
N ALA A 69 -25.74 7.37 3.60
CA ALA A 69 -25.46 6.36 4.62
C ALA A 69 -24.14 5.59 4.37
N LYS A 70 -23.56 5.79 3.19
CA LYS A 70 -22.35 5.14 2.72
C LYS A 70 -21.26 6.17 2.47
N VAL A 71 -20.04 5.88 2.93
CA VAL A 71 -18.84 6.64 2.57
C VAL A 71 -17.88 5.71 1.86
N THR A 72 -17.39 6.15 0.71
CA THR A 72 -16.39 5.43 -0.07
C THR A 72 -15.07 6.18 0.01
N VAL A 73 -13.98 5.48 0.30
CA VAL A 73 -12.62 6.01 0.25
C VAL A 73 -11.85 5.24 -0.79
N THR A 74 -11.22 5.92 -1.75
CA THR A 74 -10.47 5.28 -2.83
C THR A 74 -9.05 5.83 -2.86
N ARG A 75 -8.07 4.96 -3.12
CA ARG A 75 -6.70 5.35 -3.46
C ARG A 75 -6.11 4.33 -4.43
N GLY A 76 -5.66 4.81 -5.59
CA GLY A 76 -5.27 3.93 -6.69
C GLY A 76 -6.41 2.98 -7.06
N ILE A 77 -6.13 1.68 -7.07
CA ILE A 77 -7.13 0.63 -7.33
C ILE A 77 -7.94 0.24 -6.09
N HIS A 78 -7.52 0.68 -4.90
CA HIS A 78 -8.10 0.24 -3.64
C HIS A 78 -9.27 1.12 -3.27
N THR A 79 -10.38 0.49 -2.91
CA THR A 79 -11.58 1.13 -2.43
C THR A 79 -11.96 0.52 -1.08
N PHE A 80 -12.32 1.38 -0.15
CA PHE A 80 -12.91 1.06 1.12
C PHE A 80 -14.34 1.60 1.16
N THR A 81 -15.26 0.83 1.74
CA THR A 81 -16.63 1.28 1.99
C THR A 81 -17.00 1.20 3.48
N MET A 82 -17.48 2.31 4.02
CA MET A 82 -18.24 2.37 5.27
C MET A 82 -19.73 2.43 4.97
N THR A 83 -20.51 1.59 5.63
CA THR A 83 -21.97 1.70 5.65
C THR A 83 -22.41 1.78 7.11
N ASP A 84 -23.15 2.82 7.48
CA ASP A 84 -23.65 3.02 8.86
C ASP A 84 -22.56 2.92 9.95
N GLY A 85 -21.36 3.46 9.65
CA GLY A 85 -20.22 3.42 10.57
C GLY A 85 -19.50 2.06 10.66
N GLN A 86 -19.94 1.06 9.91
CA GLN A 86 -19.31 -0.25 9.85
C GLN A 86 -18.44 -0.41 8.61
N PHE A 87 -17.24 -0.94 8.82
CA PHE A 87 -16.34 -1.36 7.75
C PHE A 87 -16.97 -2.56 7.03
N THR A 88 -17.15 -2.45 5.70
CA THR A 88 -17.80 -3.52 4.92
C THR A 88 -16.86 -4.23 3.95
N ALA A 89 -15.89 -3.54 3.35
CA ALA A 89 -14.87 -4.18 2.50
C ALA A 89 -13.71 -3.23 2.16
N SER A 90 -12.53 -3.80 1.92
CA SER A 90 -11.48 -3.22 1.07
C SER A 90 -11.38 -4.06 -0.21
N THR A 91 -11.35 -3.42 -1.38
CA THR A 91 -11.25 -4.09 -2.68
C THR A 91 -10.29 -3.36 -3.59
N PRO A 92 -9.45 -4.07 -4.36
CA PRO A 92 -9.22 -5.51 -4.34
C PRO A 92 -8.11 -5.90 -3.33
N PRO A 93 -8.12 -7.11 -2.75
CA PRO A 93 -6.89 -7.72 -2.25
C PRO A 93 -5.97 -8.02 -3.45
N LEU A 94 -5.15 -7.03 -3.83
CA LEU A 94 -4.38 -6.94 -5.08
C LEU A 94 -5.27 -6.96 -6.34
N ALA A 95 -5.10 -5.99 -7.26
CA ALA A 95 -5.78 -6.06 -8.57
C ALA A 95 -5.58 -7.44 -9.19
N ASP A 96 -6.67 -8.03 -9.71
CA ASP A 96 -6.74 -9.31 -10.44
C ASP A 96 -5.36 -9.94 -10.64
N ALA A 97 -4.90 -10.72 -9.64
CA ALA A 97 -3.54 -11.27 -9.58
C ALA A 97 -3.24 -12.26 -10.74
N THR A 98 -4.14 -12.36 -11.71
CA THR A 98 -4.00 -13.13 -12.94
C THR A 98 -3.67 -12.26 -14.16
N LYS A 99 -3.78 -10.92 -14.05
CA LYS A 99 -3.55 -9.98 -15.17
C LYS A 99 -2.52 -8.91 -14.79
N PRO A 100 -1.26 -9.05 -15.24
CA PRO A 100 -0.25 -8.04 -14.99
C PRO A 100 -0.58 -6.72 -15.70
N ALA A 101 -0.41 -5.62 -14.99
CA ALA A 101 -0.55 -4.27 -15.54
C ALA A 101 0.60 -3.95 -16.51
N GLY A 102 0.34 -3.00 -17.41
CA GLY A 102 1.30 -2.54 -18.41
C GLY A 102 2.19 -1.40 -17.90
N LYS A 103 2.63 -0.56 -18.83
CA LYS A 103 3.32 0.69 -18.51
C LYS A 103 2.33 1.69 -17.88
N ASN A 104 2.78 2.48 -16.91
CA ASN A 104 1.97 3.41 -16.13
C ASN A 104 0.90 2.74 -15.26
N ALA A 105 1.27 1.64 -14.59
CA ALA A 105 0.38 0.97 -13.65
C ALA A 105 0.02 1.89 -12.48
N SER A 106 -1.23 1.76 -12.01
CA SER A 106 -1.69 2.44 -10.80
C SER A 106 -1.09 1.77 -9.57
N GLU A 107 -0.94 2.54 -8.50
CA GLU A 107 -0.58 2.04 -7.18
C GLU A 107 -1.48 0.86 -6.78
N GLY A 108 -0.86 -0.21 -6.25
CA GLY A 108 -1.49 -1.48 -5.87
C GLY A 108 -1.70 -2.48 -7.02
N SER A 109 -1.42 -2.10 -8.27
CA SER A 109 -1.56 -3.00 -9.41
C SER A 109 -0.61 -4.19 -9.32
N TYR A 110 -1.09 -5.37 -9.70
CA TYR A 110 -0.26 -6.54 -9.92
C TYR A 110 0.58 -6.34 -11.19
N CYS A 111 1.90 -6.41 -11.07
CA CYS A 111 2.85 -6.28 -12.19
C CYS A 111 3.32 -7.62 -12.75
N GLY A 112 3.02 -8.74 -12.09
CA GLY A 112 3.46 -10.07 -12.50
C GLY A 112 4.00 -10.89 -11.34
N SER A 113 4.45 -12.11 -11.66
CA SER A 113 5.02 -13.05 -10.69
C SER A 113 6.37 -13.54 -11.17
N LEU A 114 7.24 -13.82 -10.21
CA LEU A 114 8.54 -14.45 -10.46
C LEU A 114 8.48 -15.93 -10.08
N GLU A 115 9.55 -16.64 -10.44
CA GLU A 115 9.87 -17.93 -9.82
C GLU A 115 9.97 -17.81 -8.29
N HIS A 116 9.74 -18.92 -7.58
CA HIS A 116 9.70 -18.98 -6.11
C HIS A 116 8.55 -18.23 -5.42
N GLY A 117 7.50 -17.85 -6.16
CA GLY A 117 6.22 -17.43 -5.57
C GLY A 117 6.14 -15.95 -5.18
N TYR A 118 7.05 -15.12 -5.69
CA TYR A 118 6.96 -13.67 -5.55
C TYR A 118 5.90 -13.08 -6.49
N ARG A 119 5.16 -12.10 -5.99
CA ARG A 119 4.26 -11.20 -6.71
C ARG A 119 4.87 -9.81 -6.69
N ILE A 120 4.92 -9.18 -7.85
CA ILE A 120 5.41 -7.82 -8.00
C ILE A 120 4.22 -6.88 -7.97
N ILE A 121 4.22 -5.92 -7.04
CA ILE A 121 3.14 -4.97 -6.84
C ILE A 121 3.66 -3.56 -7.07
N ALA A 122 2.92 -2.74 -7.83
CA ALA A 122 3.19 -1.32 -7.95
C ALA A 122 2.94 -0.61 -6.61
N LEU A 123 3.94 0.10 -6.11
CA LEU A 123 3.86 0.91 -4.90
C LEU A 123 3.53 2.38 -5.16
N GLU A 124 3.63 2.82 -6.42
CA GLU A 124 3.39 4.21 -6.83
C GLU A 124 2.65 4.23 -8.18
N ASP A 125 1.88 5.29 -8.42
CA ASP A 125 1.28 5.54 -9.73
C ASP A 125 2.35 5.81 -10.79
N GLY A 126 2.08 5.33 -12.02
CA GLY A 126 3.01 5.49 -13.14
C GLY A 126 4.11 4.42 -13.20
N THR A 127 4.03 3.38 -12.37
CA THR A 127 5.01 2.29 -12.36
C THR A 127 5.06 1.59 -13.72
N ASP A 128 6.26 1.42 -14.29
CA ASP A 128 6.48 0.57 -15.47
C ASP A 128 6.59 -0.89 -15.02
N CYS A 129 5.45 -1.60 -14.98
CA CYS A 129 5.40 -2.98 -14.51
C CYS A 129 6.30 -3.95 -15.31
N PRO A 130 6.35 -3.89 -16.67
CA PRO A 130 7.30 -4.69 -17.43
C PRO A 130 8.77 -4.45 -17.04
N ALA A 131 9.18 -3.18 -16.86
CA ALA A 131 10.53 -2.86 -16.43
C ALA A 131 10.81 -3.32 -14.99
N ALA A 132 9.84 -3.14 -14.08
CA ALA A 132 9.93 -3.61 -12.71
C ALA A 132 10.09 -5.13 -12.64
N LEU A 133 9.27 -5.89 -13.38
CA LEU A 133 9.31 -7.35 -13.40
C LEU A 133 10.68 -7.85 -13.90
N ALA A 134 11.16 -7.36 -15.05
CA ALA A 134 12.47 -7.75 -15.59
C ALA A 134 13.62 -7.40 -14.64
N THR A 135 13.52 -6.26 -13.95
CA THR A 135 14.52 -5.84 -12.96
C THR A 135 14.52 -6.77 -11.74
N PHE A 136 13.35 -7.17 -11.25
CA PHE A 136 13.25 -8.11 -10.13
C PHE A 136 13.67 -9.53 -10.51
N GLU A 137 13.38 -10.00 -11.73
CA GLU A 137 13.87 -11.28 -12.24
C GLU A 137 15.40 -11.37 -12.16
N ASP A 138 16.08 -10.31 -12.57
CA ASP A 138 17.55 -10.24 -12.54
C ASP A 138 18.07 -10.10 -11.10
N TYR A 139 17.50 -9.20 -10.31
CA TYR A 139 17.89 -8.92 -8.92
C TYR A 139 17.78 -10.15 -8.00
N LEU A 140 16.70 -10.92 -8.15
CA LEU A 140 16.43 -12.11 -7.34
C LEU A 140 16.97 -13.41 -7.98
N SER A 141 17.62 -13.32 -9.14
CA SER A 141 18.24 -14.48 -9.78
C SER A 141 19.46 -14.99 -8.99
N GLY A 142 19.85 -16.23 -9.25
CA GLY A 142 21.10 -16.79 -8.73
C GLY A 142 22.37 -16.18 -9.34
N SER A 143 22.27 -15.33 -10.37
CA SER A 143 23.41 -14.70 -11.04
C SER A 143 23.02 -13.34 -11.65
N PRO A 144 22.82 -12.29 -10.83
CA PRO A 144 22.36 -10.99 -11.31
C PRO A 144 23.36 -10.30 -12.23
N LYS A 145 22.91 -9.76 -13.36
CA LYS A 145 23.77 -9.12 -14.37
C LYS A 145 24.42 -7.83 -13.88
N GLY A 146 23.73 -7.05 -13.06
CA GLY A 146 24.25 -5.82 -12.45
C GLY A 146 25.29 -6.05 -11.34
N GLY A 147 25.73 -7.30 -11.15
CA GLY A 147 26.57 -7.72 -10.04
C GLY A 147 25.76 -8.12 -8.81
N SER A 148 26.41 -8.85 -7.90
CA SER A 148 25.75 -9.29 -6.67
C SER A 148 25.30 -8.10 -5.82
N PRO A 149 24.10 -8.15 -5.22
CA PRO A 149 23.61 -7.10 -4.33
C PRO A 149 24.61 -6.78 -3.22
N GLN A 150 24.89 -5.50 -2.99
CA GLN A 150 25.96 -5.03 -2.10
C GLN A 150 25.43 -4.49 -0.77
N GLY A 151 26.17 -4.75 0.31
CA GLY A 151 25.90 -4.22 1.65
C GLY A 151 24.65 -4.80 2.33
N GLN A 152 24.38 -4.35 3.56
CA GLN A 152 23.26 -4.89 4.35
C GLN A 152 21.87 -4.51 3.80
N ALA A 153 21.79 -3.42 3.02
CA ALA A 153 20.58 -3.02 2.30
C ALA A 153 20.42 -3.72 0.94
N GLN A 154 21.44 -4.48 0.51
CA GLN A 154 21.46 -5.25 -0.74
C GLN A 154 21.13 -4.39 -1.97
N PHE A 155 21.87 -3.28 -2.14
CA PHE A 155 21.71 -2.38 -3.27
C PHE A 155 22.13 -3.04 -4.59
N TYR A 156 21.37 -2.77 -5.63
CA TYR A 156 21.55 -3.31 -6.98
C TYR A 156 21.16 -2.26 -8.02
N THR A 157 21.81 -2.27 -9.18
CA THR A 157 21.41 -1.46 -10.33
C THR A 157 21.36 -2.35 -11.56
N ALA A 158 20.20 -2.44 -12.19
CA ALA A 158 20.04 -3.19 -13.42
C ALA A 158 20.80 -2.50 -14.57
N PRO A 159 21.68 -3.21 -15.29
CA PRO A 159 22.48 -2.62 -16.35
C PRO A 159 21.64 -2.25 -17.58
N ASP A 160 20.56 -2.99 -17.83
CA ASP A 160 19.72 -2.84 -19.02
C ASP A 160 18.68 -1.71 -18.89
N THR A 161 18.19 -1.45 -17.68
CA THR A 161 17.10 -0.48 -17.43
C THR A 161 17.53 0.72 -16.60
N GLY A 162 18.67 0.65 -15.91
CA GLY A 162 19.11 1.64 -14.94
C GLY A 162 18.30 1.67 -13.64
N TRP A 163 17.36 0.73 -13.46
CA TRP A 163 16.57 0.63 -12.24
C TRP A 163 17.43 0.22 -11.06
N GLY A 164 17.22 0.87 -9.91
CA GLY A 164 17.82 0.50 -8.65
C GLY A 164 16.92 -0.45 -7.88
N CYS A 165 17.50 -1.45 -7.21
CA CYS A 165 16.80 -2.28 -6.22
C CYS A 165 17.52 -2.24 -4.87
N ALA A 166 16.73 -2.35 -3.81
CA ALA A 166 17.20 -2.43 -2.43
C ALA A 166 16.13 -3.12 -1.57
N ARG A 167 16.43 -3.34 -0.29
CA ARG A 167 15.40 -3.63 0.72
C ARG A 167 14.76 -2.32 1.20
N GLY A 168 13.46 -2.15 0.98
CA GLY A 168 12.82 -0.85 1.22
C GLY A 168 11.36 -0.89 1.66
N PHE A 169 10.64 -1.99 1.45
CA PHE A 169 9.22 -2.09 1.82
C PHE A 169 9.04 -2.98 3.06
N ARG A 170 8.17 -2.59 3.99
CA ARG A 170 7.82 -3.36 5.18
C ARG A 170 6.35 -3.14 5.48
N PHE A 171 5.64 -4.18 5.91
CA PHE A 171 4.27 -3.97 6.36
C PHE A 171 4.23 -3.23 7.70
N PRO A 172 3.24 -2.37 7.96
CA PRO A 172 3.16 -1.58 9.19
C PRO A 172 3.29 -2.39 10.47
N TRP A 173 2.74 -3.61 10.48
CA TRP A 173 2.73 -4.52 11.64
C TRP A 173 4.02 -5.33 11.84
N GLU A 174 4.95 -5.32 10.88
CA GLU A 174 6.22 -6.01 11.04
C GLU A 174 7.20 -5.18 11.87
N GLU A 175 8.13 -5.80 12.60
CA GLU A 175 9.18 -5.05 13.29
C GLU A 175 10.11 -4.35 12.27
N ASN A 176 10.59 -3.15 12.59
CA ASN A 176 11.51 -2.40 11.73
C ASN A 176 12.95 -2.94 11.80
N ILE A 177 13.14 -4.13 11.26
CA ILE A 177 14.42 -4.83 11.16
C ILE A 177 14.67 -5.29 9.72
N GLY A 178 15.95 -5.39 9.33
CA GLY A 178 16.32 -5.73 7.95
C GLY A 178 15.77 -7.07 7.44
N ALA A 179 15.44 -8.01 8.34
CA ALA A 179 14.83 -9.29 8.01
C ALA A 179 13.39 -9.15 7.47
N ASN A 180 12.65 -8.12 7.90
CA ASN A 180 11.27 -7.89 7.49
C ASN A 180 11.17 -7.01 6.24
N MET A 181 12.26 -6.33 5.87
CA MET A 181 12.31 -5.48 4.69
C MET A 181 12.28 -6.32 3.41
N LYS A 182 11.22 -6.16 2.63
CA LYS A 182 10.98 -6.78 1.33
C LYS A 182 11.74 -6.03 0.22
N PRO A 183 12.16 -6.74 -0.84
CA PRO A 183 12.75 -6.12 -2.01
C PRO A 183 11.85 -5.07 -2.65
N THR A 184 12.47 -3.96 -3.04
CA THR A 184 11.85 -2.85 -3.76
C THR A 184 12.74 -2.42 -4.90
N CYS A 185 12.16 -2.08 -6.04
CA CYS A 185 12.88 -1.52 -7.19
C CYS A 185 12.21 -0.24 -7.68
N SER A 186 13.00 0.72 -8.16
CA SER A 186 12.53 1.97 -8.77
C SER A 186 13.41 2.39 -9.94
N PRO A 187 12.90 3.25 -10.84
CA PRO A 187 13.71 3.87 -11.91
C PRO A 187 14.77 4.85 -11.38
N LYS A 188 14.82 5.10 -10.06
CA LYS A 188 15.83 5.92 -9.38
C LYS A 188 16.70 5.03 -8.50
N ASN A 189 17.98 5.37 -8.35
CA ASN A 189 18.85 4.68 -7.38
C ASN A 189 18.48 5.11 -5.96
N GLY A 190 17.94 4.22 -5.11
CA GLY A 190 17.64 4.57 -3.72
C GLY A 190 16.75 3.60 -2.95
N ALA A 191 16.53 3.90 -1.67
CA ALA A 191 15.55 3.23 -0.80
C ALA A 191 14.18 3.93 -0.95
N GLY A 192 13.13 3.13 -1.18
CA GLY A 192 11.83 3.58 -1.69
C GLY A 192 11.69 3.18 -3.15
N GLY A 193 10.95 2.09 -3.41
CA GLY A 193 10.75 1.56 -4.75
C GLY A 193 9.38 1.95 -5.30
N SER A 194 9.28 2.05 -6.63
CA SER A 194 8.00 2.15 -7.33
C SER A 194 7.30 0.79 -7.43
N ALA A 195 8.01 -0.31 -7.17
CA ALA A 195 7.42 -1.64 -7.05
C ALA A 195 8.09 -2.45 -5.92
N ALA A 196 7.35 -3.42 -5.35
CA ALA A 196 7.82 -4.37 -4.34
C ALA A 196 7.61 -5.82 -4.77
N ALA A 197 8.53 -6.70 -4.36
CA ALA A 197 8.37 -8.14 -4.48
C ALA A 197 7.88 -8.73 -3.15
N LEU A 198 6.69 -9.32 -3.16
CA LEU A 198 6.03 -9.89 -1.97
C LEU A 198 5.78 -11.36 -2.19
N ARG A 199 5.96 -12.19 -1.17
CA ARG A 199 5.58 -13.60 -1.30
C ARG A 199 4.08 -13.75 -1.15
N LYS A 200 3.52 -14.84 -1.67
CA LYS A 200 2.08 -15.09 -1.53
C LYS A 200 1.65 -15.17 -0.07
N GLU A 201 2.49 -15.71 0.81
CA GLU A 201 2.26 -15.79 2.25
C GLU A 201 2.34 -14.43 2.97
N ASP A 202 2.95 -13.42 2.34
CA ASP A 202 3.07 -12.07 2.90
C ASP A 202 1.77 -11.26 2.71
N VAL A 203 0.92 -11.64 1.75
CA VAL A 203 -0.33 -10.94 1.41
C VAL A 203 -1.51 -11.73 1.98
N ARG A 204 -2.16 -11.18 3.03
CA ARG A 204 -3.30 -11.79 3.71
C ARG A 204 -4.59 -11.74 2.89
#